data_AF-D0LUF9-F1
#
_entry.id   AF-D0LUF9-F1
#
_cell.length_a   1.000
_cell.length_b   1.000
_cell.length_c   1.000
_cell.angle_alpha   90.00
_cell.angle_beta   90.00
_cell.angle_gamma   90.00
#
_symmetry.space_group_name_H-M   'P 1'
#
loop_
_entity.id
_entity.type
_entity.pdbx_description
1 polymer ?
#
loop_
_entity_poly.entity_id
_entity_poly.type
_entity_poly.pdbx_seq_one_letter_code
_entity_poly.pdbx_strand_id
1 'polypeptide(L)'
;MGEIARWVVLASVVLGSGCYFEDNVDHCDEIYIVDNKWPESTAAAPGFGSAAEAIGSTPGQVQGGTVEPSLIPLSDAQIAAIGHLGNCTGTLIGARWVLTARHCQVADSGSFCIGDSYDTAETCIPFARVYDHGRADVTLIELADEARAYMSDIEPIPMLAGTLGCEYVGEMAESAGFGASANVEFGHRYFTAEPIVAIMQEHVAIHGLGVQGLCRGDSGAPLLVTDDAGAPRVAGVLSNGHISCRERDEFWRVDQVSDWAAEKSGGAVGTAGLRP
;
A
#
# COMPACT_ATOMS: atom_id res chain seq x y z
N MET A 1 31.18 -9.83 -5.55
CA MET A 1 30.59 -10.78 -4.59
C MET A 1 31.01 -10.31 -3.21
N GLY A 2 30.16 -9.52 -2.56
CA GLY A 2 30.38 -9.04 -1.21
C GLY A 2 29.05 -9.10 -0.50
N GLU A 3 28.85 -10.11 0.33
CA GLU A 3 27.71 -10.20 1.24
C GLU A 3 27.84 -9.09 2.29
N ILE A 4 26.83 -8.24 2.40
CA ILE A 4 26.71 -7.27 3.50
C ILE A 4 25.59 -7.79 4.40
N ALA A 5 25.93 -8.67 5.33
CA ALA A 5 25.00 -9.09 6.37
C ALA A 5 24.79 -7.94 7.36
N ARG A 6 23.61 -7.32 7.34
CA ARG A 6 23.14 -6.38 8.37
C ARG A 6 22.15 -7.12 9.28
N TRP A 7 22.49 -7.21 10.57
CA TRP A 7 21.67 -7.88 11.59
C TRP A 7 20.84 -6.82 12.34
N VAL A 8 19.51 -6.87 12.27
CA VAL A 8 18.61 -5.95 13.01
C VAL A 8 17.79 -6.73 14.03
N VAL A 9 18.25 -6.84 15.28
CA VAL A 9 17.59 -7.60 16.34
C VAL A 9 16.25 -6.96 16.75
N LEU A 10 15.14 -7.46 16.20
CA LEU A 10 13.80 -7.34 16.80
C LEU A 10 13.57 -8.56 17.70
N ALA A 11 13.22 -8.33 18.97
CA ALA A 11 13.22 -9.34 20.01
C ALA A 11 12.43 -10.61 19.61
N SER A 12 13.14 -11.75 19.57
CA SER A 12 12.70 -13.13 19.25
C SER A 12 12.79 -13.57 17.77
N VAL A 13 13.29 -12.74 16.87
CA VAL A 13 13.55 -13.12 15.47
C VAL A 13 15.03 -13.53 15.29
N VAL A 14 15.28 -14.73 14.77
CA VAL A 14 16.61 -15.08 14.24
C VAL A 14 16.71 -14.43 12.86
N LEU A 15 17.45 -13.33 12.76
CA LEU A 15 17.60 -12.61 11.51
C LEU A 15 18.66 -13.25 10.65
N GLY A 16 18.25 -14.00 9.62
CA GLY A 16 19.10 -14.23 8.46
C GLY A 16 18.51 -13.47 7.29
N SER A 17 18.76 -12.17 7.19
CA SER A 17 18.49 -11.44 5.95
C SER A 17 19.65 -11.69 4.98
N GLY A 18 19.55 -12.77 4.22
CA GLY A 18 20.32 -12.92 2.99
C GLY A 18 19.61 -12.12 1.91
N CYS A 19 20.12 -10.94 1.59
CA CYS A 19 19.67 -10.27 0.37
C CYS A 19 20.66 -10.63 -0.74
N TYR A 20 20.15 -11.24 -1.80
CA TYR A 20 20.93 -11.61 -2.98
C TYR A 20 20.35 -10.93 -4.22
N PHE A 21 21.25 -10.60 -5.14
CA PHE A 21 20.92 -9.92 -6.38
C PHE A 21 20.91 -10.96 -7.50
N GLU A 22 19.72 -11.29 -8.00
CA GLU A 22 19.52 -12.20 -9.14
C GLU A 22 18.65 -11.51 -10.19
N ASP A 23 19.00 -11.70 -11.47
CA ASP A 23 18.25 -11.16 -12.62
C ASP A 23 17.96 -9.66 -12.60
N ASN A 24 18.91 -8.85 -12.09
CA ASN A 24 18.78 -7.40 -11.89
C ASN A 24 17.69 -6.98 -10.89
N VAL A 25 17.27 -7.88 -9.98
CA VAL A 25 16.29 -7.59 -8.94
C VAL A 25 16.80 -8.00 -7.56
N ASP A 26 16.57 -7.14 -6.59
CA ASP A 26 16.82 -7.41 -5.18
C ASP A 26 15.84 -8.48 -4.66
N HIS A 27 16.40 -9.60 -4.19
CA HIS A 27 15.67 -10.61 -3.44
C HIS A 27 16.17 -10.56 -2.00
N CYS A 28 15.28 -10.33 -1.04
CA CYS A 28 15.61 -10.56 0.36
C CYS A 28 14.91 -11.81 0.85
N ASP A 29 15.70 -12.70 1.46
CA ASP A 29 15.20 -13.82 2.22
C ASP A 29 14.15 -13.31 3.24
N GLU A 30 13.02 -14.01 3.28
CA GLU A 30 11.88 -13.72 4.13
C GLU A 30 12.30 -13.66 5.61
N ILE A 31 11.80 -12.64 6.33
CA ILE A 31 11.89 -12.65 7.79
C ILE A 31 10.97 -13.77 8.31
N TYR A 32 11.58 -14.88 8.75
CA TYR A 32 10.84 -15.96 9.41
C TYR A 32 10.30 -15.51 10.77
N ILE A 33 8.99 -15.29 10.84
CA ILE A 33 8.28 -14.97 12.09
C ILE A 33 8.03 -16.28 12.85
N VAL A 34 8.82 -16.49 13.91
CA VAL A 34 8.77 -17.73 14.71
C VAL A 34 7.73 -17.68 15.84
N ASP A 35 7.23 -16.48 16.17
CA ASP A 35 6.13 -16.25 17.10
C ASP A 35 5.34 -15.01 16.65
N ASN A 36 4.00 -15.13 16.51
CA ASN A 36 3.07 -14.04 16.16
C ASN A 36 2.91 -13.02 17.31
N LYS A 37 3.99 -12.60 17.93
CA LYS A 37 3.98 -11.66 19.05
C LYS A 37 4.61 -10.34 18.63
N TRP A 38 3.82 -9.28 18.73
CA TRP A 38 4.30 -7.91 18.77
C TRP A 38 5.36 -7.78 19.89
N PRO A 39 6.58 -7.28 19.64
CA PRO A 39 7.56 -7.11 20.69
C PRO A 39 7.11 -5.99 21.64
N GLU A 40 6.67 -6.35 22.85
CA GLU A 40 6.27 -5.37 23.90
C GLU A 40 7.41 -4.47 24.40
N SER A 41 8.64 -4.65 23.92
CA SER A 41 9.72 -3.68 24.17
C SER A 41 10.92 -3.95 23.26
N THR A 42 11.09 -3.11 22.25
CA THR A 42 12.44 -2.78 21.78
C THR A 42 12.62 -1.28 21.97
N ALA A 43 13.76 -0.93 22.58
CA ALA A 43 14.07 0.43 22.97
C ALA A 43 13.86 1.38 21.79
N ALA A 44 13.12 2.46 22.04
CA ALA A 44 12.93 3.55 21.11
C ALA A 44 14.24 3.88 20.39
N ALA A 45 14.21 3.91 19.06
CA ALA A 45 15.18 4.69 18.32
C ALA A 45 15.20 6.10 18.96
N PRO A 46 16.38 6.68 19.27
CA PRO A 46 16.44 7.96 19.95
C PRO A 46 15.86 9.03 19.01
N GLY A 47 14.59 9.39 19.21
CA GLY A 47 13.93 10.42 18.40
C GLY A 47 12.41 10.30 18.25
N PHE A 48 11.80 9.12 18.46
CA PHE A 48 10.34 8.98 18.37
C PHE A 48 9.77 8.58 19.72
N GLY A 49 8.92 9.44 20.26
CA GLY A 49 8.19 9.21 21.51
C GLY A 49 7.32 7.95 21.40
N SER A 50 7.23 7.22 22.50
CA SER A 50 6.47 5.98 22.62
C SER A 50 4.99 6.19 22.28
N ALA A 51 4.56 5.76 21.10
CA ALA A 51 3.13 5.59 20.76
C ALA A 51 2.57 4.29 21.37
N ALA A 52 2.89 4.03 22.64
CA ALA A 52 2.39 2.89 23.42
C ALA A 52 1.35 3.33 24.46
N GLU A 53 0.59 4.39 24.17
CA GLU A 53 -0.63 4.71 24.90
C GLU A 53 -1.85 4.24 24.11
N ALA A 54 -2.23 3.00 24.42
CA ALA A 54 -3.56 2.40 24.32
C ALA A 54 -4.61 3.17 23.50
N ILE A 55 -4.72 2.84 22.21
CA ILE A 55 -5.99 3.00 21.47
C ILE A 55 -6.91 1.85 21.87
N GLY A 56 -8.00 2.19 22.55
CA GLY A 56 -9.06 1.27 22.91
C GLY A 56 -9.61 0.59 21.66
N SER A 57 -9.42 -0.73 21.58
CA SER A 57 -9.95 -1.58 20.52
C SER A 57 -11.48 -1.46 20.47
N THR A 58 -12.01 -0.72 19.51
CA THR A 58 -13.43 -0.85 19.13
C THR A 58 -13.51 -1.93 18.05
N PRO A 59 -14.27 -3.02 18.24
CA PRO A 59 -14.27 -4.14 17.30
C PRO A 59 -15.00 -3.77 15.99
N GLY A 60 -14.27 -3.64 14.89
CA GLY A 60 -14.86 -3.68 13.54
C GLY A 60 -14.21 -2.76 12.51
N GLN A 61 -13.00 -3.09 12.04
CA GLN A 61 -12.27 -2.36 10.98
C GLN A 61 -11.43 -3.36 10.15
N VAL A 62 -10.62 -2.92 9.17
CA VAL A 62 -9.35 -3.62 8.85
C VAL A 62 -8.82 -4.11 10.20
N GLN A 63 -8.59 -5.41 10.36
CA GLN A 63 -8.52 -5.99 11.71
C GLN A 63 -7.48 -5.18 12.49
N GLY A 64 -7.79 -4.63 13.67
CA GLY A 64 -6.83 -3.82 14.43
C GLY A 64 -6.37 -2.48 13.83
N GLY A 65 -6.94 -2.00 12.73
CA GLY A 65 -6.56 -0.74 12.06
C GLY A 65 -7.13 0.54 12.69
N THR A 66 -6.89 1.68 12.03
CA THR A 66 -7.31 3.03 12.45
C THR A 66 -8.08 3.78 11.36
N VAL A 67 -8.94 4.72 11.73
CA VAL A 67 -9.68 5.58 10.76
C VAL A 67 -8.79 6.62 10.06
N GLU A 68 -7.68 6.98 10.71
CA GLU A 68 -6.69 7.93 10.20
C GLU A 68 -5.33 7.24 10.05
N PRO A 69 -4.44 7.74 9.18
CA PRO A 69 -3.07 7.27 9.08
C PRO A 69 -2.35 7.38 10.42
N SER A 70 -1.59 6.35 10.77
CA SER A 70 -0.86 6.21 12.03
C SER A 70 0.66 6.28 11.85
N LEU A 71 1.14 6.03 10.63
CA LEU A 71 2.56 5.94 10.30
C LEU A 71 2.96 6.94 9.22
N ILE A 72 2.28 6.92 8.08
CA ILE A 72 2.62 7.73 6.91
C ILE A 72 1.92 9.09 7.06
N PRO A 73 2.67 10.21 6.99
CA PRO A 73 2.11 11.54 7.23
C PRO A 73 1.33 12.04 6.00
N LEU A 74 0.20 11.41 5.70
CA LEU A 74 -0.71 11.87 4.64
C LEU A 74 -1.44 13.14 5.10
N SER A 75 -1.63 14.08 4.17
CA SER A 75 -2.59 15.16 4.35
C SER A 75 -4.02 14.66 4.12
N ASP A 76 -5.03 15.40 4.59
CA ASP A 76 -6.45 15.12 4.30
C ASP A 76 -6.71 14.97 2.79
N ALA A 77 -6.03 15.80 1.98
CA ALA A 77 -6.07 15.77 0.52
C ALA A 77 -5.51 14.46 -0.07
N GLN A 78 -4.48 13.88 0.53
CA GLN A 78 -3.90 12.60 0.12
C GLN A 78 -4.67 11.40 0.68
N ILE A 79 -5.26 11.54 1.86
CA ILE A 79 -6.19 10.55 2.42
C ILE A 79 -7.37 10.36 1.45
N ALA A 80 -7.91 11.45 0.91
CA ALA A 80 -8.97 11.40 -0.10
C ALA A 80 -8.54 10.78 -1.46
N ALA A 81 -7.24 10.69 -1.75
CA ALA A 81 -6.74 10.02 -2.94
C ALA A 81 -6.88 8.49 -2.88
N ILE A 82 -7.22 7.92 -1.71
CA ILE A 82 -7.49 6.49 -1.55
C ILE A 82 -9.02 6.30 -1.56
N GLY A 83 -9.52 5.75 -2.66
CA GLY A 83 -10.96 5.58 -2.90
C GLY A 83 -11.32 4.14 -3.25
N HIS A 84 -12.59 3.90 -3.60
CA HIS A 84 -13.07 2.58 -3.97
C HIS A 84 -13.54 2.51 -5.43
N LEU A 85 -13.50 1.31 -6.00
CA LEU A 85 -13.76 0.98 -7.41
C LEU A 85 -14.82 -0.14 -7.48
N GLY A 86 -15.95 0.07 -6.80
CA GLY A 86 -16.82 -1.05 -6.41
C GLY A 86 -16.17 -1.79 -5.26
N ASN A 87 -16.12 -3.12 -5.30
CA ASN A 87 -15.62 -3.99 -4.23
C ASN A 87 -14.08 -4.03 -4.07
N CYS A 88 -13.36 -3.09 -4.68
CA CYS A 88 -11.91 -2.97 -4.59
C CYS A 88 -11.53 -1.56 -4.16
N THR A 89 -10.29 -1.41 -3.70
CA THR A 89 -9.67 -0.13 -3.40
C THR A 89 -8.81 0.32 -4.60
N GLY A 90 -8.66 1.64 -4.75
CA GLY A 90 -7.76 2.24 -5.72
C GLY A 90 -7.13 3.51 -5.17
N THR A 91 -6.00 3.90 -5.76
CA THR A 91 -5.25 5.09 -5.34
C THR A 91 -5.06 6.04 -6.51
N LEU A 92 -5.43 7.31 -6.34
CA LEU A 92 -5.12 8.38 -7.28
C LEU A 92 -3.61 8.69 -7.22
N ILE A 93 -2.89 8.33 -8.27
CA ILE A 93 -1.43 8.46 -8.40
C ILE A 93 -0.98 9.61 -9.33
N GLY A 94 -1.93 10.27 -9.98
CA GLY A 94 -1.75 11.50 -10.76
C GLY A 94 -3.08 12.21 -10.95
N ALA A 95 -3.09 13.38 -11.61
CA ALA A 95 -4.29 14.24 -11.70
C ALA A 95 -5.57 13.54 -12.23
N ARG A 96 -5.42 12.50 -13.05
CA ARG A 96 -6.51 11.68 -13.61
C ARG A 96 -6.20 10.18 -13.64
N TRP A 97 -5.21 9.74 -12.86
CA TRP A 97 -4.67 8.39 -12.99
C TRP A 97 -4.83 7.64 -11.68
N VAL A 98 -5.55 6.52 -11.72
CA VAL A 98 -5.80 5.65 -10.56
C VAL A 98 -5.10 4.31 -10.77
N LEU A 99 -4.47 3.80 -9.72
CA LEU A 99 -3.86 2.47 -9.69
C LEU A 99 -4.71 1.53 -8.82
N THR A 100 -4.90 0.29 -9.28
CA THR A 100 -5.58 -0.79 -8.55
C THR A 100 -5.06 -2.15 -9.03
N ALA A 101 -5.60 -3.24 -8.48
CA ALA A 101 -5.24 -4.60 -8.87
C ALA A 101 -6.00 -5.06 -10.12
N ARG A 102 -5.38 -5.88 -10.95
CA ARG A 102 -6.01 -6.43 -12.16
C ARG A 102 -7.09 -7.45 -11.85
N HIS A 103 -6.91 -8.25 -10.80
CA HIS A 103 -7.90 -9.23 -10.38
C HIS A 103 -9.21 -8.60 -9.89
N CYS A 104 -9.25 -7.27 -9.67
CA CYS A 104 -10.48 -6.53 -9.44
C CYS A 104 -11.41 -6.52 -10.65
N GLN A 105 -10.87 -6.73 -11.87
CA GLN A 105 -11.65 -6.82 -13.11
C GLN A 105 -12.60 -5.64 -13.29
N VAL A 106 -12.11 -4.43 -13.02
CA VAL A 106 -12.90 -3.20 -13.12
C VAL A 106 -13.43 -3.03 -14.55
N ALA A 107 -14.72 -2.69 -14.67
CA ALA A 107 -15.35 -2.51 -15.96
C ALA A 107 -14.94 -1.18 -16.60
N ASP A 108 -14.89 -1.14 -17.94
CA ASP A 108 -14.58 0.08 -18.72
C ASP A 108 -15.50 1.27 -18.40
N SER A 109 -16.73 1.01 -17.95
CA SER A 109 -17.74 2.02 -17.64
C SER A 109 -17.91 2.28 -16.14
N GLY A 110 -16.92 1.95 -15.32
CA GLY A 110 -16.93 2.17 -13.87
C GLY A 110 -16.62 3.62 -13.46
N SER A 111 -16.52 3.82 -12.14
CA SER A 111 -16.14 5.10 -11.52
C SER A 111 -15.20 4.87 -10.35
N PHE A 112 -14.33 5.85 -10.10
CA PHE A 112 -13.51 5.94 -8.89
C PHE A 112 -14.22 6.83 -7.90
N CYS A 113 -14.59 6.27 -6.75
CA CYS A 113 -15.38 6.95 -5.74
C CYS A 113 -14.51 7.37 -4.56
N ILE A 114 -14.59 8.65 -4.23
CA ILE A 114 -13.84 9.33 -3.18
C ILE A 114 -14.76 9.58 -1.99
N GLY A 115 -14.25 9.35 -0.79
CA GLY A 115 -14.94 9.51 0.47
C GLY A 115 -14.29 8.64 1.54
N ASP A 116 -14.78 8.74 2.77
CA ASP A 116 -14.34 7.89 3.89
C ASP A 116 -15.19 6.62 4.02
N SER A 117 -16.28 6.49 3.28
CA SER A 117 -17.28 5.42 3.40
C SER A 117 -17.66 4.89 2.03
N TYR A 118 -17.69 3.56 1.92
CA TYR A 118 -18.11 2.85 0.73
C TYR A 118 -19.56 3.18 0.31
N ASP A 119 -20.48 3.25 1.29
CA ASP A 119 -21.91 3.43 1.03
C ASP A 119 -22.28 4.90 0.77
N THR A 120 -21.45 5.81 1.24
CA THR A 120 -21.72 7.26 1.20
C THR A 120 -20.53 8.02 0.66
N ALA A 121 -19.97 7.54 -0.46
CA ALA A 121 -18.94 8.27 -1.19
C ALA A 121 -19.39 9.72 -1.46
N GLU A 122 -18.48 10.66 -1.26
CA GLU A 122 -18.74 12.09 -1.45
C GLU A 122 -18.89 12.43 -2.93
N THR A 123 -18.08 11.79 -3.77
CA THR A 123 -18.08 12.01 -5.21
C THR A 123 -17.51 10.81 -5.95
N CYS A 124 -17.91 10.63 -7.22
CA CYS A 124 -17.40 9.57 -8.07
C CYS A 124 -17.05 10.12 -9.45
N ILE A 125 -15.87 9.74 -9.94
CA ILE A 125 -15.33 10.19 -11.21
C ILE A 125 -15.40 9.03 -12.20
N PRO A 126 -16.12 9.16 -13.32
CA PRO A 126 -16.21 8.09 -14.32
C PRO A 126 -14.85 7.76 -14.93
N PHE A 127 -14.66 6.52 -15.36
CA PHE A 127 -13.49 6.14 -16.14
C PHE A 127 -13.58 6.67 -17.56
N ALA A 128 -12.44 7.08 -18.11
CA ALA A 128 -12.24 7.26 -19.55
C ALA A 128 -11.72 5.98 -20.19
N ARG A 129 -10.72 5.35 -19.56
CA ARG A 129 -10.03 4.16 -20.07
C ARG A 129 -9.50 3.30 -18.93
N VAL A 130 -9.47 1.99 -19.15
CA VAL A 130 -8.89 1.00 -18.24
C VAL A 130 -7.78 0.27 -18.98
N TYR A 131 -6.61 0.16 -18.33
CA TYR A 131 -5.43 -0.52 -18.86
C TYR A 131 -5.00 -1.62 -17.90
N ASP A 132 -5.31 -2.86 -18.26
CA ASP A 132 -4.79 -4.02 -17.53
C ASP A 132 -3.36 -4.32 -17.97
N HIS A 133 -2.48 -4.55 -16.99
CA HIS A 133 -1.16 -5.06 -17.32
C HIS A 133 -1.26 -6.52 -17.78
N GLY A 134 -0.54 -6.88 -18.84
CA GLY A 134 -0.61 -8.24 -19.42
C GLY A 134 -0.05 -9.37 -18.55
N ARG A 135 0.55 -9.04 -17.39
CA ARG A 135 1.28 -10.00 -16.54
C ARG A 135 1.09 -9.64 -15.07
N ALA A 136 1.51 -8.43 -14.71
CA ALA A 136 1.32 -7.88 -13.38
C ALA A 136 -0.14 -7.83 -12.96
N ASP A 137 -0.38 -8.03 -11.67
CA ASP A 137 -1.69 -7.84 -11.06
C ASP A 137 -1.95 -6.36 -10.78
N VAL A 138 -1.85 -5.55 -11.84
CA VAL A 138 -1.99 -4.10 -11.78
C VAL A 138 -2.86 -3.63 -12.94
N THR A 139 -3.75 -2.70 -12.63
CA THR A 139 -4.58 -1.97 -13.60
C THR A 139 -4.38 -0.47 -13.38
N LEU A 140 -4.18 0.23 -14.49
CA LEU A 140 -4.10 1.69 -14.54
C LEU A 140 -5.38 2.22 -15.17
N ILE A 141 -6.01 3.18 -14.52
CA ILE A 141 -7.28 3.76 -14.95
C ILE A 141 -7.06 5.24 -15.26
N GLU A 142 -7.46 5.67 -16.45
CA GLU A 142 -7.61 7.08 -16.81
C GLU A 142 -9.02 7.52 -16.43
N LEU A 143 -9.13 8.58 -15.63
CA LEU A 143 -10.40 9.21 -15.26
C LEU A 143 -10.90 10.14 -16.40
N ALA A 144 -12.22 10.29 -16.50
CA ALA A 144 -12.88 11.13 -17.50
C ALA A 144 -12.58 12.62 -17.36
N ASP A 145 -12.22 13.06 -16.16
CA ASP A 145 -11.76 14.42 -15.87
C ASP A 145 -10.67 14.39 -14.78
N GLU A 146 -10.07 15.55 -14.52
CA GLU A 146 -9.16 15.70 -13.38
C GLU A 146 -9.90 15.57 -12.05
N ALA A 147 -9.29 14.89 -11.08
CA ALA A 147 -9.90 14.69 -9.77
C ALA A 147 -10.24 16.01 -9.06
N ARG A 148 -9.45 17.06 -9.32
CA ARG A 148 -9.67 18.41 -8.79
C ARG A 148 -10.93 19.09 -9.31
N ALA A 149 -11.52 18.61 -10.41
CA ALA A 149 -12.82 19.09 -10.86
C ALA A 149 -13.97 18.60 -9.96
N TYR A 150 -13.76 17.49 -9.24
CA TYR A 150 -14.75 16.85 -8.36
C TYR A 150 -14.47 17.11 -6.87
N MET A 151 -13.19 17.25 -6.50
CA MET A 151 -12.75 17.58 -5.15
C MET A 151 -11.51 18.49 -5.25
N SER A 152 -11.69 19.79 -5.04
CA SER A 152 -10.68 20.80 -5.43
C SER A 152 -9.32 20.69 -4.72
N ASP A 153 -9.32 20.19 -3.50
CA ASP A 153 -8.16 20.05 -2.63
C ASP A 153 -7.47 18.69 -2.76
N ILE A 154 -8.04 17.72 -3.48
CA ILE A 154 -7.45 16.38 -3.62
C ILE A 154 -6.03 16.44 -4.17
N GLU A 155 -5.16 15.62 -3.57
CA GLU A 155 -3.75 15.52 -3.93
C GLU A 155 -3.40 14.05 -4.20
N PRO A 156 -2.92 13.72 -5.41
CA PRO A 156 -2.48 12.35 -5.71
C PRO A 156 -1.31 11.91 -4.81
N ILE A 157 -1.20 10.61 -4.57
CA ILE A 157 -0.03 10.00 -3.93
C ILE A 157 0.85 9.40 -5.02
N PRO A 158 2.01 9.98 -5.35
CA PRO A 158 2.84 9.48 -6.45
C PRO A 158 3.36 8.06 -6.18
N MET A 159 3.60 7.31 -7.25
CA MET A 159 4.33 6.04 -7.17
C MET A 159 5.75 6.28 -6.64
N LEU A 160 6.27 5.32 -5.88
CA LEU A 160 7.67 5.31 -5.45
C LEU A 160 8.57 5.42 -6.67
N ALA A 161 9.49 6.38 -6.64
CA ALA A 161 10.48 6.56 -7.68
C ALA A 161 11.71 5.70 -7.39
N GLY A 162 12.17 4.97 -8.40
CA GLY A 162 13.30 4.05 -8.24
C GLY A 162 12.86 2.67 -7.76
N THR A 163 13.83 1.88 -7.30
CA THR A 163 13.64 0.48 -6.90
C THR A 163 13.26 0.40 -5.44
N LEU A 164 12.25 -0.41 -5.11
CA LEU A 164 11.99 -0.84 -3.75
C LEU A 164 13.04 -1.88 -3.35
N GLY A 165 14.09 -1.43 -2.68
CA GLY A 165 15.25 -2.25 -2.34
C GLY A 165 15.17 -2.91 -0.97
N CYS A 166 16.13 -3.79 -0.72
CA CYS A 166 16.31 -4.56 0.50
C CYS A 166 16.30 -3.75 1.80
N GLU A 167 16.69 -2.48 1.73
CA GLU A 167 16.73 -1.55 2.84
C GLU A 167 15.37 -1.30 3.50
N TYR A 168 14.27 -1.58 2.79
CA TYR A 168 12.92 -1.47 3.33
C TYR A 168 12.50 -2.68 4.18
N VAL A 169 13.23 -3.81 4.12
CA VAL A 169 12.89 -5.00 4.91
C VAL A 169 13.12 -4.73 6.39
N GLY A 170 12.08 -4.93 7.21
CA GLY A 170 12.04 -4.59 8.63
C GLY A 170 11.52 -3.18 8.93
N GLU A 171 11.41 -2.30 7.92
CA GLU A 171 10.74 -1.01 8.06
C GLU A 171 9.22 -1.19 8.11
N MET A 172 8.54 -0.24 8.76
CA MET A 172 7.09 -0.21 8.76
C MET A 172 6.58 0.44 7.47
N ALA A 173 5.51 -0.12 6.91
CA ALA A 173 4.74 0.45 5.82
C ALA A 173 3.27 0.54 6.22
N GLU A 174 2.50 1.38 5.56
CA GLU A 174 1.07 1.54 5.86
C GLU A 174 0.23 1.20 4.63
N SER A 175 -0.91 0.55 4.83
CA SER A 175 -1.88 0.32 3.78
C SER A 175 -3.23 0.90 4.19
N ALA A 176 -4.10 1.13 3.21
CA ALA A 176 -5.45 1.58 3.49
C ALA A 176 -6.46 1.05 2.48
N GLY A 177 -7.64 0.68 2.94
CA GLY A 177 -8.70 0.19 2.06
C GLY A 177 -10.08 0.16 2.70
N PHE A 178 -11.06 -0.24 1.87
CA PHE A 178 -12.50 -0.24 2.19
C PHE A 178 -13.06 -1.65 2.42
N GLY A 179 -12.18 -2.63 2.60
CA GLY A 179 -12.50 -4.03 2.72
C GLY A 179 -13.26 -4.40 4.00
N ALA A 180 -13.71 -5.65 4.00
CA ALA A 180 -14.48 -6.27 5.04
C ALA A 180 -13.77 -6.18 6.39
N SER A 181 -14.52 -5.75 7.39
CA SER A 181 -14.15 -5.87 8.79
C SER A 181 -14.79 -7.10 9.42
N ALA A 182 -14.44 -7.41 10.67
CA ALA A 182 -15.01 -8.53 11.42
C ALA A 182 -16.56 -8.61 11.41
N ASN A 183 -17.25 -7.48 11.18
CA ASN A 183 -18.71 -7.37 11.33
C ASN A 183 -19.41 -6.71 10.13
N VAL A 184 -18.69 -6.24 9.11
CA VAL A 184 -19.26 -5.54 7.94
C VAL A 184 -18.51 -5.95 6.69
N GLU A 185 -19.23 -6.25 5.61
CA GLU A 185 -18.65 -6.77 4.36
C GLU A 185 -17.86 -5.68 3.59
N PHE A 186 -18.27 -4.41 3.72
CA PHE A 186 -17.59 -3.21 3.24
C PHE A 186 -17.97 -2.05 4.18
N GLY A 187 -17.14 -1.01 4.29
CA GLY A 187 -17.42 0.07 5.24
C GLY A 187 -16.58 1.32 5.04
N HIS A 188 -16.06 1.85 6.14
CA HIS A 188 -15.17 3.00 6.10
C HIS A 188 -13.77 2.63 5.61
N ARG A 189 -13.03 3.59 5.08
CA ARG A 189 -11.59 3.47 4.85
C ARG A 189 -10.89 3.31 6.19
N TYR A 190 -10.01 2.33 6.28
CA TYR A 190 -9.15 2.12 7.44
C TYR A 190 -7.70 1.93 7.02
N PHE A 191 -6.80 2.23 7.95
CA PHE A 191 -5.35 2.15 7.78
C PHE A 191 -4.76 1.04 8.66
N THR A 192 -3.73 0.34 8.17
CA THR A 192 -2.87 -0.52 8.98
C THR A 192 -1.40 -0.29 8.70
N ALA A 193 -0.62 -0.15 9.77
CA ALA A 193 0.83 -0.01 9.72
C ALA A 193 1.51 -1.32 10.09
N GLU A 194 2.13 -2.00 9.12
CA GLU A 194 2.71 -3.35 9.28
C GLU A 194 4.16 -3.40 8.79
N PRO A 195 5.02 -4.25 9.38
CA PRO A 195 6.40 -4.39 8.94
C PRO A 195 6.47 -5.05 7.56
N ILE A 196 7.37 -4.54 6.71
CA ILE A 196 7.79 -5.23 5.49
C ILE A 196 8.65 -6.43 5.87
N VAL A 197 8.22 -7.63 5.50
CA VAL A 197 8.89 -8.88 5.88
C VAL A 197 9.64 -9.55 4.73
N ALA A 198 9.32 -9.19 3.49
CA ALA A 198 10.03 -9.70 2.32
C ALA A 198 9.91 -8.74 1.13
N ILE A 199 10.98 -8.66 0.35
CA ILE A 199 10.98 -8.08 -0.99
C ILE A 199 11.43 -9.17 -1.94
N MET A 200 10.53 -9.52 -2.84
CA MET A 200 10.68 -10.54 -3.86
C MET A 200 10.75 -9.87 -5.23
N GLN A 201 11.00 -10.66 -6.28
CA GLN A 201 11.13 -10.15 -7.65
C GLN A 201 9.98 -9.22 -8.06
N GLU A 202 8.73 -9.65 -7.78
CA GLU A 202 7.52 -8.97 -8.26
C GLU A 202 6.66 -8.43 -7.14
N HIS A 203 6.92 -8.91 -5.91
CA HIS A 203 6.07 -8.69 -4.77
C HIS A 203 6.85 -8.12 -3.59
N VAL A 204 6.15 -7.35 -2.78
CA VAL A 204 6.56 -6.97 -1.42
C VAL A 204 5.51 -7.51 -0.47
N ALA A 205 5.96 -8.06 0.66
CA ALA A 205 5.08 -8.61 1.67
C ALA A 205 5.17 -7.80 2.96
N ILE A 206 4.01 -7.49 3.55
CA ILE A 206 3.89 -7.04 4.93
C ILE A 206 3.27 -8.16 5.77
N HIS A 207 3.37 -8.04 7.10
CA HIS A 207 2.81 -9.06 7.98
C HIS A 207 2.06 -8.47 9.17
N GLY A 208 0.80 -8.88 9.29
CA GLY A 208 -0.14 -8.44 10.31
C GLY A 208 0.07 -8.92 11.75
N LEU A 209 1.02 -9.83 11.94
CA LEU A 209 1.46 -10.41 13.22
C LEU A 209 0.32 -10.97 14.08
N GLY A 210 -0.76 -11.42 13.46
CA GLY A 210 -1.94 -11.97 14.13
C GLY A 210 -2.85 -10.92 14.78
N VAL A 211 -2.52 -9.63 14.66
CA VAL A 211 -3.27 -8.53 15.31
C VAL A 211 -4.06 -7.68 14.33
N GLN A 212 -3.51 -7.47 13.13
CA GLN A 212 -4.10 -6.58 12.14
C GLN A 212 -3.81 -7.01 10.72
N GLY A 213 -4.54 -6.51 9.73
CA GLY A 213 -4.27 -6.85 8.33
C GLY A 213 -5.44 -6.58 7.41
N LEU A 214 -5.14 -6.58 6.11
CA LEU A 214 -6.08 -6.27 5.04
C LEU A 214 -6.97 -7.48 4.77
N CYS A 215 -8.16 -7.23 4.25
CA CYS A 215 -9.19 -8.25 4.11
C CYS A 215 -9.90 -8.19 2.75
N ARG A 216 -10.92 -9.04 2.60
CA ARG A 216 -11.73 -9.07 1.37
C ARG A 216 -12.27 -7.69 1.06
N GLY A 217 -11.94 -7.13 -0.10
CA GLY A 217 -12.38 -5.80 -0.50
C GLY A 217 -11.29 -4.71 -0.42
N ASP A 218 -10.18 -5.01 0.24
CA ASP A 218 -8.98 -4.17 0.20
C ASP A 218 -8.13 -4.43 -1.05
N SER A 219 -8.51 -5.39 -1.89
CA SER A 219 -7.86 -5.67 -3.17
C SER A 219 -7.60 -4.36 -3.95
N GLY A 220 -6.35 -4.14 -4.35
CA GLY A 220 -5.92 -2.90 -5.01
C GLY A 220 -5.51 -1.75 -4.09
N ALA A 221 -5.59 -1.93 -2.76
CA ALA A 221 -5.10 -0.96 -1.77
C ALA A 221 -3.61 -0.63 -1.96
N PRO A 222 -3.19 0.61 -1.69
CA PRO A 222 -1.79 0.99 -1.79
C PRO A 222 -0.99 0.42 -0.62
N LEU A 223 0.21 -0.09 -0.89
CA LEU A 223 1.28 -0.10 0.11
C LEU A 223 1.96 1.27 0.09
N LEU A 224 1.91 1.99 1.20
CA LEU A 224 2.47 3.32 1.37
C LEU A 224 3.79 3.24 2.14
N VAL A 225 4.78 3.95 1.61
CA VAL A 225 6.08 4.18 2.24
C VAL A 225 6.41 5.66 2.20
N THR A 226 7.48 6.05 2.88
CA THR A 226 8.11 7.37 2.69
C THR A 226 9.34 7.23 1.79
N ASP A 227 9.57 8.22 0.94
CA ASP A 227 10.84 8.37 0.24
C ASP A 227 11.91 9.02 1.15
N ASP A 228 13.14 9.15 0.65
CA ASP A 228 14.26 9.78 1.38
C ASP A 228 13.98 11.22 1.82
N ALA A 229 13.04 11.91 1.16
CA ALA A 229 12.63 13.27 1.52
C ALA A 229 11.48 13.29 2.55
N GLY A 230 11.00 12.11 2.97
CA GLY A 230 9.88 11.95 3.91
C GLY A 230 8.51 12.08 3.25
N ALA A 231 8.42 12.09 1.92
CA ALA A 231 7.16 12.26 1.22
C ALA A 231 6.45 10.91 1.00
N PRO A 232 5.11 10.84 1.17
CA PRO A 232 4.35 9.61 0.94
C PRO A 232 4.44 9.12 -0.50
N ARG A 233 4.61 7.81 -0.68
CA ARG A 233 4.69 7.14 -1.98
C ARG A 233 3.94 5.82 -1.98
N VAL A 234 3.31 5.48 -3.10
CA VAL A 234 2.78 4.14 -3.34
C VAL A 234 3.93 3.22 -3.76
N ALA A 235 4.26 2.22 -2.97
CA ALA A 235 5.29 1.20 -3.26
C ALA A 235 4.70 -0.09 -3.83
N GLY A 236 3.43 -0.37 -3.58
CA GLY A 236 2.78 -1.61 -3.99
C GLY A 236 1.26 -1.49 -4.15
N VAL A 237 0.66 -2.49 -4.79
CA VAL A 237 -0.79 -2.65 -4.95
C VAL A 237 -1.20 -4.00 -4.38
N LEU A 238 -2.15 -4.03 -3.43
CA LEU A 238 -2.55 -5.27 -2.76
C LEU A 238 -3.07 -6.27 -3.79
N SER A 239 -2.35 -7.39 -3.94
CA SER A 239 -2.61 -8.42 -4.94
C SER A 239 -3.19 -9.68 -4.32
N ASN A 240 -2.66 -10.08 -3.16
CA ASN A 240 -3.10 -11.28 -2.46
C ASN A 240 -3.02 -11.07 -0.95
N GLY A 241 -4.17 -11.08 -0.28
CA GLY A 241 -4.25 -11.00 1.18
C GLY A 241 -4.45 -12.36 1.83
N HIS A 242 -4.04 -12.51 3.09
CA HIS A 242 -4.25 -13.77 3.81
C HIS A 242 -5.73 -13.94 4.23
N ILE A 243 -6.23 -15.19 4.22
CA ILE A 243 -7.64 -15.48 4.55
C ILE A 243 -8.03 -15.09 5.99
N SER A 244 -7.07 -15.00 6.90
CA SER A 244 -7.28 -14.56 8.29
C SER A 244 -7.34 -13.04 8.46
N CYS A 245 -6.96 -12.28 7.42
CA CYS A 245 -6.85 -10.82 7.44
C CYS A 245 -5.95 -10.29 8.56
N ARG A 246 -4.97 -11.10 8.99
CA ARG A 246 -4.07 -10.80 10.12
C ARG A 246 -2.64 -11.31 9.95
N GLU A 247 -2.31 -11.81 8.77
CA GLU A 247 -1.04 -12.49 8.50
C GLU A 247 -0.35 -11.82 7.31
N ARG A 248 0.26 -12.60 6.43
CA ARG A 248 1.06 -12.10 5.32
C ARG A 248 0.18 -11.60 4.18
N ASP A 249 0.34 -10.33 3.83
CA ASP A 249 -0.30 -9.71 2.67
C ASP A 249 0.76 -9.36 1.63
N GLU A 250 0.49 -9.69 0.36
CA GLU A 250 1.40 -9.49 -0.77
C GLU A 250 0.88 -8.43 -1.73
N PHE A 251 1.78 -7.51 -2.08
CA PHE A 251 1.52 -6.40 -2.97
C PHE A 251 2.38 -6.56 -4.22
N TRP A 252 1.81 -6.30 -5.40
CA TRP A 252 2.61 -6.16 -6.61
C TRP A 252 3.43 -4.87 -6.51
N ARG A 253 4.75 -4.95 -6.65
CA ARG A 253 5.62 -3.78 -6.53
C ARG A 253 5.42 -2.82 -7.70
N VAL A 254 5.19 -1.53 -7.41
CA VAL A 254 4.88 -0.57 -8.48
C VAL A 254 6.10 -0.14 -9.29
N ASP A 255 7.30 -0.29 -8.73
CA ASP A 255 8.55 0.00 -9.42
C ASP A 255 8.73 -0.89 -10.67
N GLN A 256 8.28 -2.15 -10.60
CA GLN A 256 8.29 -3.12 -11.69
C GLN A 256 7.35 -2.79 -12.86
N VAL A 257 6.40 -1.87 -12.67
CA VAL A 257 5.41 -1.46 -13.69
C VAL A 257 5.48 0.03 -14.00
N SER A 258 6.48 0.74 -13.47
CA SER A 258 6.60 2.19 -13.58
C SER A 258 6.75 2.68 -15.02
N ASP A 259 7.55 2.01 -15.84
CA ASP A 259 7.71 2.31 -17.27
C ASP A 259 6.42 2.10 -18.06
N TRP A 260 5.70 1.00 -17.77
CA TRP A 260 4.40 0.73 -18.38
C TRP A 260 3.37 1.80 -18.01
N ALA A 261 3.32 2.20 -16.73
CA ALA A 261 2.44 3.25 -16.27
C ALA A 261 2.77 4.60 -16.93
N ALA A 262 4.06 4.91 -17.09
CA ALA A 262 4.51 6.09 -17.82
C ALA A 262 4.11 6.03 -19.31
N GLU A 263 4.28 4.89 -19.97
CA GLU A 263 3.87 4.70 -21.37
C GLU A 263 2.38 4.95 -21.56
N LYS A 264 1.52 4.30 -20.76
CA LYS A 264 0.05 4.41 -20.88
C LYS A 264 -0.46 5.81 -20.53
N SER A 265 0.22 6.48 -19.61
CA SER A 265 -0.17 7.82 -19.17
C SER A 265 0.43 8.97 -19.99
N GLY A 266 1.25 8.67 -21.00
CA GLY A 266 2.00 9.69 -21.74
C GLY A 266 3.01 10.43 -20.85
N GLY A 267 3.52 9.78 -19.81
CA GLY A 267 4.49 10.30 -18.84
C GLY A 267 3.89 11.11 -17.69
N ALA A 268 2.57 11.09 -17.51
CA ALA A 268 1.92 11.80 -16.40
C ALA A 268 2.09 11.10 -15.05
N VAL A 269 2.35 9.79 -15.04
CA VAL A 269 2.70 9.00 -13.86
C VAL A 269 3.93 8.12 -14.14
N GLY A 270 4.43 7.41 -13.13
CA GLY A 270 5.67 6.64 -13.19
C GLY A 270 6.91 7.48 -12.90
N THR A 271 8.10 6.89 -13.06
CA THR A 271 9.40 7.55 -12.78
C THR A 271 9.66 8.78 -13.67
N ALA A 272 8.98 8.89 -14.82
CA ALA A 272 9.05 10.03 -15.72
C ALA A 272 8.17 11.23 -15.32
N GLY A 273 7.25 11.06 -14.37
CA GLY A 273 6.37 12.11 -13.87
C GLY A 273 7.05 13.09 -12.92
N LEU A 274 8.21 12.72 -12.37
CA LEU A 274 9.12 13.62 -11.66
C LEU A 274 10.02 14.31 -12.69
N ARG A 275 9.47 15.23 -13.49
CA ARG A 275 10.36 16.19 -14.15
C ARG A 275 11.03 17.04 -13.06
N PRO A 276 12.35 17.26 -13.12
CA PRO A 276 13.06 18.13 -12.19
C PRO A 276 12.51 19.55 -12.19
#